data_AF-A0A4U8TIT1-F1
#
_entry.id   AF-A0A4U8TIT1-F1
#
_cell.length_a   1.000
_cell.length_b   1.000
_cell.length_c   1.000
_cell.angle_alpha   90.00
_cell.angle_beta   90.00
_cell.angle_gamma   90.00
#
_symmetry.space_group_name_H-M   'P 1'
#
loop_
_entity.id
_entity.type
_entity.pdbx_description
1 polymer ?
#
loop_
_entity_poly.entity_id
_entity_poly.type
_entity_poly.pdbx_seq_one_letter_code
_entity_poly.pdbx_strand_id
1 'polypeptide(L)'
;MTGLIHITPFAKNLIDELTENQDEQYYEIYEREDFKIDDAKEVIAKSYLIYEQEMLIIISANKYNIAAQNALLKIIEEPPQNVQFIIITKNKNALIPTIRSRMRLITHKHKTQIPPFELELKKLNLESIYNFCKQNDNTQLSKEETKMQIQSLLFALYEAKISLTQKELALFDKAIALNQNDASERHNYIFLPLLLRIYSKQKNQQ
;
A
#
# COMPACT_ATOMS: atom_id res chain seq x y z
N MET A 1 19.95 -21.22 2.92
CA MET A 1 19.46 -19.85 2.66
C MET A 1 17.97 -19.89 2.89
N THR A 2 17.50 -19.57 4.11
CA THR A 2 16.37 -20.26 4.75
C THR A 2 15.20 -19.36 5.18
N GLY A 3 15.15 -18.11 4.69
CA GLY A 3 14.03 -17.24 4.99
C GLY A 3 13.74 -16.23 3.88
N LEU A 4 12.48 -15.81 3.79
CA LEU A 4 12.00 -14.87 2.78
C LEU A 4 11.55 -13.56 3.43
N ILE A 5 11.88 -12.44 2.80
CA ILE A 5 11.32 -11.13 3.11
C ILE A 5 10.45 -10.72 1.94
N HIS A 6 9.15 -10.53 2.16
CA HIS A 6 8.23 -9.99 1.17
C HIS A 6 7.95 -8.51 1.45
N ILE A 7 8.15 -7.69 0.42
CA ILE A 7 7.79 -6.26 0.46
C ILE A 7 6.49 -6.06 -0.29
N THR A 8 5.42 -5.75 0.43
CA THR A 8 4.09 -5.46 -0.14
C THR A 8 3.27 -4.56 0.77
N PRO A 9 2.47 -3.62 0.22
CA PRO A 9 1.45 -2.91 0.99
C PRO A 9 0.24 -3.80 1.35
N PHE A 10 0.06 -4.95 0.68
CA PHE A 10 -1.07 -5.87 0.81
C PHE A 10 -0.66 -7.15 1.53
N ALA A 11 -0.26 -7.02 2.80
CA ALA A 11 0.22 -8.16 3.58
C ALA A 11 -0.83 -9.27 3.71
N LYS A 12 -2.10 -8.92 3.94
CA LYS A 12 -3.20 -9.88 4.10
C LYS A 12 -3.39 -10.78 2.88
N ASN A 13 -3.53 -10.17 1.70
CA ASN A 13 -3.66 -10.91 0.45
C ASN A 13 -2.51 -11.92 0.24
N LEU A 14 -1.28 -11.51 0.57
CA LEU A 14 -0.13 -12.40 0.46
C LEU A 14 -0.16 -13.53 1.49
N ILE A 15 -0.59 -13.26 2.73
CA ILE A 15 -0.74 -14.31 3.75
C ILE A 15 -1.80 -15.32 3.31
N ASP A 16 -2.92 -14.85 2.77
CA ASP A 16 -3.98 -15.70 2.24
C ASP A 16 -3.43 -16.57 1.09
N GLU A 17 -2.73 -15.99 0.12
CA GLU A 17 -2.09 -16.73 -0.98
C GLU A 17 -1.06 -17.77 -0.50
N LEU A 18 -0.28 -17.45 0.54
CA LEU A 18 0.72 -18.36 1.11
C LEU A 18 0.08 -19.54 1.87
N THR A 19 -1.15 -19.37 2.37
CA THR A 19 -1.82 -20.34 3.24
C THR A 19 -2.98 -21.08 2.54
N GLU A 20 -3.45 -20.62 1.37
CA GLU A 20 -4.62 -21.14 0.65
C GLU A 20 -4.63 -22.67 0.45
N ASN A 21 -3.46 -23.29 0.30
CA ASN A 21 -3.31 -24.73 0.05
C ASN A 21 -2.53 -25.46 1.16
N GLN A 22 -2.43 -24.87 2.36
CA GLN A 22 -1.74 -25.46 3.51
C GLN A 22 -2.71 -25.70 4.66
N ASP A 23 -2.56 -26.84 5.34
CA ASP A 23 -3.32 -27.07 6.58
C ASP A 23 -2.82 -26.11 7.68
N GLU A 24 -3.73 -25.63 8.52
CA GLU A 24 -3.46 -24.70 9.62
C GLU A 24 -2.35 -25.17 10.59
N GLN A 25 -2.08 -26.47 10.65
CA GLN A 25 -1.03 -27.04 11.49
C GLN A 25 0.40 -26.82 10.96
N TYR A 26 0.56 -26.34 9.73
CA TYR A 26 1.87 -26.16 9.08
C TYR A 26 2.28 -24.69 8.96
N TYR A 27 1.51 -23.76 9.52
CA TYR A 27 1.91 -22.36 9.57
C TYR A 27 1.46 -21.67 10.85
N GLU A 28 2.16 -20.59 11.19
CA GLU A 28 1.85 -19.73 12.33
C GLU A 28 2.00 -18.27 11.93
N ILE A 29 0.96 -17.48 12.16
CA ILE A 29 0.90 -16.09 11.71
C ILE A 29 0.97 -15.13 12.89
N TYR A 30 1.96 -14.25 12.85
CA TYR A 30 2.16 -13.16 13.80
C TYR A 30 1.90 -11.83 13.10
N GLU A 31 0.62 -11.42 13.03
CA GLU A 31 0.23 -10.09 12.56
C GLU A 31 0.20 -9.10 13.74
N ARG A 32 0.99 -8.02 13.64
CA ARG A 32 1.13 -6.99 14.68
C ARG A 32 1.21 -5.60 14.04
N GLU A 33 0.74 -4.57 14.75
CA GLU A 33 0.96 -3.19 14.29
C GLU A 33 2.42 -2.76 14.53
N ASP A 34 2.89 -2.94 15.78
CA ASP A 34 4.28 -2.73 16.18
C ASP A 34 4.84 -4.05 16.74
N PHE A 35 5.79 -4.68 16.02
CA PHE A 35 6.45 -5.91 16.43
C PHE A 35 7.55 -5.63 17.48
N LYS A 36 7.32 -6.09 18.71
CA LYS A 36 8.13 -5.80 19.89
C LYS A 36 8.92 -7.02 20.36
N ILE A 37 9.75 -6.80 21.38
CA ILE A 37 10.64 -7.84 21.92
C ILE A 37 9.88 -9.06 22.44
N ASP A 38 8.69 -8.87 23.02
CA ASP A 38 7.90 -9.98 23.54
C ASP A 38 7.28 -10.81 22.41
N ASP A 39 6.84 -10.18 21.31
CA ASP A 39 6.41 -10.90 20.09
C ASP A 39 7.56 -11.74 19.51
N ALA A 40 8.79 -11.21 19.50
CA ALA A 40 9.95 -11.96 19.07
C ALA A 40 10.24 -13.17 19.97
N LYS A 41 10.03 -13.06 21.29
CA LYS A 41 10.17 -14.20 22.21
C LYS A 41 9.11 -15.27 21.94
N GLU A 42 7.87 -14.89 21.64
CA GLU A 42 6.81 -15.83 21.26
C GLU A 42 7.19 -16.61 19.99
N VAL A 43 7.64 -15.89 18.96
CA VAL A 43 8.14 -16.49 17.71
C VAL A 43 9.30 -17.46 17.96
N ILE A 44 10.27 -17.06 18.78
CA ILE A 44 11.43 -17.89 19.12
C ILE A 44 10.99 -19.14 19.89
N ALA A 45 10.09 -19.00 20.86
CA ALA A 45 9.59 -20.14 21.62
C ALA A 45 8.88 -21.15 20.70
N LYS A 46 8.09 -20.64 19.75
CA LYS A 46 7.38 -21.47 18.78
C LYS A 46 8.32 -22.16 17.78
N SER A 47 9.40 -21.49 17.35
CA SER A 47 10.33 -22.07 16.39
C SER A 47 11.12 -23.25 16.95
N TYR A 48 11.35 -23.32 18.26
CA TYR A 48 12.06 -24.44 18.88
C TYR A 48 11.20 -25.68 19.14
N LEU A 49 9.91 -25.66 18.81
CA LEU A 49 9.11 -26.88 18.85
C LEU A 49 9.57 -27.88 17.79
N ILE A 50 9.31 -29.16 18.04
CA ILE A 50 9.64 -30.24 17.12
C ILE A 50 8.49 -30.38 16.14
N TYR A 51 8.79 -30.22 14.86
CA TYR A 51 7.85 -30.40 13.77
C TYR A 51 8.28 -31.58 12.91
N GLU A 52 7.38 -32.52 12.64
CA GLU A 52 7.64 -33.65 11.73
C GLU A 52 7.72 -33.20 10.27
N GLN A 53 6.98 -32.15 9.93
CA GLN A 53 6.94 -31.52 8.61
C GLN A 53 7.34 -30.04 8.70
N GLU A 54 7.52 -29.39 7.55
CA GLU A 54 7.89 -27.98 7.50
C GLU A 54 6.81 -27.09 8.13
N MET A 55 7.20 -26.27 9.09
CA MET A 55 6.41 -25.26 9.76
C MET A 55 6.81 -23.87 9.26
N LEU A 56 5.83 -23.14 8.74
CA LEU A 56 6.00 -21.81 8.20
C LEU A 56 5.64 -20.73 9.23
N ILE A 57 6.64 -20.01 9.73
CA ILE A 57 6.42 -18.89 10.65
C ILE A 57 6.37 -17.59 9.86
N ILE A 58 5.20 -16.97 9.80
CA ILE A 58 4.93 -15.74 9.07
C ILE A 58 4.81 -14.57 10.04
N ILE A 59 5.69 -13.58 9.91
CA ILE A 59 5.71 -12.37 10.72
C ILE A 59 5.32 -11.19 9.83
N SER A 60 4.23 -10.49 10.18
CA SER A 60 3.74 -9.33 9.45
C SER A 60 3.54 -8.16 10.39
N ALA A 61 4.21 -7.04 10.13
CA ALA A 61 4.01 -5.82 10.90
C ALA A 61 4.27 -4.54 10.12
N ASN A 62 3.65 -3.45 10.57
CA ASN A 62 3.88 -2.12 10.03
C ASN A 62 5.20 -1.53 10.55
N LYS A 63 5.53 -1.76 11.83
CA LYS A 63 6.81 -1.35 12.42
C LYS A 63 7.48 -2.53 13.13
N TYR A 64 8.80 -2.57 13.06
CA TYR A 64 9.62 -3.59 13.69
C TYR A 64 10.61 -2.94 14.65
N ASN A 65 10.50 -3.23 15.95
CA ASN A 65 11.43 -2.71 16.92
C ASN A 65 12.84 -3.33 16.73
N ILE A 66 13.89 -2.53 16.85
CA ILE A 66 15.28 -2.99 16.64
C ILE A 66 15.66 -4.11 17.61
N ALA A 67 15.24 -4.03 18.88
CA ALA A 67 15.54 -5.08 19.86
C ALA A 67 14.86 -6.40 19.49
N ALA A 68 13.62 -6.35 19.00
CA ALA A 68 12.89 -7.52 18.51
C ALA A 68 13.60 -8.16 17.32
N GLN A 69 14.02 -7.35 16.34
CA GLN A 69 14.74 -7.83 15.16
C GLN A 69 16.08 -8.46 15.53
N ASN A 70 16.83 -7.86 16.46
CA ASN A 70 18.09 -8.42 16.94
C ASN A 70 17.89 -9.78 17.64
N ALA A 71 16.80 -9.96 18.39
CA ALA A 71 16.49 -11.23 19.03
C ALA A 71 16.24 -12.36 18.01
N LEU A 72 15.64 -12.05 16.86
CA LEU A 72 15.38 -13.01 15.78
C LEU A 72 16.64 -13.41 15.00
N LEU A 73 17.75 -12.67 15.08
CA LEU A 73 18.93 -12.91 14.25
C LEU A 73 19.45 -14.35 14.36
N LYS A 74 19.50 -14.88 15.58
CA LYS A 74 20.01 -16.24 15.83
C LYS A 74 19.21 -17.31 15.10
N ILE A 75 17.88 -17.26 15.22
CA ILE A 75 16.98 -18.25 14.61
C ILE A 75 16.83 -18.05 13.10
N ILE A 76 17.11 -16.86 12.56
CA ILE A 76 17.09 -16.62 11.11
C ILE A 76 18.38 -17.15 10.46
N GLU A 77 19.52 -17.03 11.14
CA GLU A 77 20.81 -17.52 10.65
C GLU A 77 20.90 -19.04 10.70
N GLU A 78 20.46 -19.63 11.80
CA GLU A 78 20.42 -21.08 12.03
C GLU A 78 18.99 -21.47 12.45
N PRO A 79 18.07 -21.60 11.50
CA PRO A 79 16.69 -21.98 11.82
C PRO A 79 16.65 -23.39 12.40
N PRO A 80 15.74 -23.63 13.39
CA PRO A 80 15.43 -24.97 13.84
C PRO A 80 14.99 -25.88 12.69
N GLN A 81 15.16 -27.19 12.88
CA GLN A 81 14.81 -28.17 11.86
C GLN A 81 13.33 -28.04 11.47
N ASN A 82 13.07 -28.12 10.16
CA ASN A 82 11.73 -28.00 9.59
C ASN A 82 11.04 -26.67 9.91
N VAL A 83 11.75 -25.58 10.17
CA VAL A 83 11.16 -24.25 10.35
C VAL A 83 11.63 -23.30 9.25
N GLN A 84 10.68 -22.64 8.60
CA GLN A 84 10.95 -21.59 7.63
C GLN A 84 10.35 -20.26 8.08
N PHE A 85 11.12 -19.18 7.93
CA PHE A 85 10.67 -17.84 8.30
C PHE A 85 10.28 -17.00 7.08
N ILE A 86 9.12 -16.37 7.17
CA ILE A 86 8.66 -15.32 6.26
C ILE A 86 8.45 -14.03 7.05
N ILE A 87 9.07 -12.94 6.59
CA ILE A 87 8.81 -11.59 7.11
C ILE A 87 8.13 -10.76 6.03
N ILE A 88 6.99 -10.15 6.35
CA ILE A 88 6.21 -9.30 5.44
C ILE A 88 6.27 -7.86 5.95
N THR A 89 6.65 -6.93 5.08
CA THR A 89 6.72 -5.51 5.43
C THR A 89 6.31 -4.61 4.26
N LYS A 90 5.78 -3.43 4.56
CA LYS A 90 5.47 -2.42 3.54
C LYS A 90 6.72 -1.75 2.98
N ASN A 91 7.82 -1.74 3.74
CA ASN A 91 9.06 -1.05 3.37
C ASN A 91 10.30 -1.79 3.87
N LYS A 92 11.25 -2.06 2.98
CA LYS A 92 12.54 -2.68 3.32
C LYS A 92 13.33 -1.97 4.42
N ASN A 93 13.10 -0.67 4.62
CA ASN A 93 13.80 0.12 5.65
C ASN A 93 13.23 -0.09 7.06
N ALA A 94 12.07 -0.77 7.19
CA ALA A 94 11.58 -1.20 8.49
C ALA A 94 12.47 -2.30 9.10
N LEU A 95 13.24 -3.01 8.26
CA LEU A 95 14.13 -4.08 8.67
C LEU A 95 15.60 -3.62 8.71
N ILE A 96 16.31 -4.02 9.75
CA ILE A 96 17.74 -3.74 9.93
C ILE A 96 18.58 -4.43 8.84
N PRO A 97 19.73 -3.85 8.44
CA PRO A 97 20.58 -4.43 7.40
C PRO A 97 20.99 -5.88 7.65
N THR A 98 21.21 -6.27 8.91
CA THR A 98 21.66 -7.61 9.31
C THR A 98 20.62 -8.71 9.10
N ILE A 99 19.32 -8.39 9.17
CA ILE A 99 18.21 -9.28 8.80
C ILE A 99 18.17 -9.40 7.27
N ARG A 100 18.21 -8.26 6.58
CA ARG A 100 18.12 -8.22 5.11
C ARG A 100 19.27 -8.94 4.41
N SER A 101 20.45 -9.00 5.02
CA SER A 101 21.60 -9.72 4.45
C SER A 101 21.50 -11.23 4.59
N ARG A 102 20.68 -11.74 5.53
CA ARG A 102 20.53 -13.18 5.84
C ARG A 102 19.33 -13.82 5.14
N MET A 103 18.37 -13.03 4.68
CA MET A 103 17.14 -13.51 4.06
C MET A 103 17.01 -13.07 2.61
N ARG A 104 16.30 -13.86 1.80
CA ARG A 104 16.05 -13.53 0.40
C ARG A 104 14.91 -12.52 0.29
N LEU A 105 15.18 -11.41 -0.39
CA LEU A 105 14.23 -10.32 -0.57
C LEU A 105 13.39 -10.50 -1.84
N ILE A 106 12.07 -10.45 -1.71
CA ILE A 106 11.08 -10.50 -2.79
C ILE A 106 10.26 -9.22 -2.73
N THR A 107 10.33 -8.40 -3.78
CA THR A 107 9.54 -7.16 -3.88
C THR A 107 8.35 -7.38 -4.78
N HIS A 108 7.15 -7.27 -4.22
CA HIS A 108 5.92 -7.37 -4.98
C HIS A 108 5.62 -6.03 -5.64
N LYS A 109 5.78 -5.99 -6.96
CA LYS A 109 5.38 -4.84 -7.76
C LYS A 109 3.88 -4.92 -7.99
N HIS A 110 3.10 -4.43 -7.03
CA HIS A 110 1.69 -4.21 -7.29
C HIS A 110 1.57 -3.03 -8.26
N LYS A 111 1.05 -3.30 -9.46
CA LYS A 111 0.36 -2.25 -10.20
C LYS A 111 -0.86 -1.96 -9.35
N THR A 112 -0.83 -0.88 -8.56
CA THR A 112 -2.05 -0.37 -7.96
C THR A 112 -3.03 -0.20 -9.12
N GLN A 113 -4.11 -0.97 -9.14
CA GLN A 113 -5.17 -0.73 -10.09
C GLN A 113 -5.75 0.61 -9.69
N ILE A 114 -5.33 1.67 -10.38
CA ILE A 114 -5.91 2.98 -10.21
C ILE A 114 -7.35 2.82 -10.72
N PRO A 115 -8.37 2.97 -9.86
CA PRO A 115 -9.74 2.84 -10.31
C PRO A 115 -10.01 3.85 -11.44
N PRO A 116 -10.89 3.52 -12.39
CA PRO A 116 -11.24 4.48 -13.43
C PRO A 116 -11.82 5.73 -12.77
N PHE A 117 -11.44 6.91 -13.29
CA PHE A 117 -12.08 8.14 -12.87
C PHE A 117 -13.55 8.14 -13.32
N GLU A 118 -14.45 8.60 -12.46
CA GLU A 118 -15.90 8.50 -12.66
C GLU A 118 -16.39 9.22 -13.92
N LEU A 119 -15.71 10.30 -14.33
CA LEU A 119 -16.12 11.10 -15.49
C LEU A 119 -15.39 10.71 -16.78
N GLU A 120 -16.16 10.56 -17.86
CA GLU A 120 -15.61 10.46 -19.23
C GLU A 120 -15.04 11.81 -19.68
N LEU A 121 -13.73 11.98 -19.54
CA LEU A 121 -13.07 13.27 -19.82
C LEU A 121 -13.25 13.75 -21.27
N LYS A 122 -13.40 12.86 -22.26
CA LYS A 122 -13.61 13.27 -23.67
C LYS A 122 -14.99 13.89 -23.93
N LYS A 123 -15.98 13.62 -23.08
CA LYS A 123 -17.35 14.15 -23.18
C LYS A 123 -17.68 15.08 -22.00
N LEU A 124 -16.64 15.65 -21.38
CA LEU A 124 -16.78 16.48 -20.20
C LEU A 124 -17.59 17.74 -20.53
N ASN A 125 -18.61 18.02 -19.74
CA ASN A 125 -19.46 19.20 -19.88
C ASN A 125 -19.80 19.78 -18.50
N LEU A 126 -20.40 20.97 -18.46
CA LEU A 126 -20.69 21.63 -17.18
C LEU A 126 -21.71 20.86 -16.33
N GLU A 127 -22.66 20.17 -16.96
CA GLU A 127 -23.67 19.36 -16.27
C GLU A 127 -23.02 18.16 -15.56
N SER A 128 -22.10 17.45 -16.23
CA SER A 128 -21.39 16.31 -15.64
C SER A 128 -20.43 16.74 -14.53
N ILE A 129 -19.76 17.89 -14.66
CA ILE A 129 -18.93 18.47 -13.58
C ILE A 129 -19.82 18.83 -12.37
N TYR A 130 -20.95 19.49 -12.60
CA TYR A 130 -21.87 19.87 -11.52
C TYR A 130 -22.41 18.63 -10.78
N ASN A 131 -22.84 17.61 -11.51
CA ASN A 131 -23.37 16.37 -10.94
C ASN A 131 -22.31 15.64 -10.12
N PHE A 132 -21.08 15.54 -10.62
CA PHE A 132 -19.95 14.96 -9.89
C PHE A 132 -19.68 15.71 -8.58
N CYS A 133 -19.64 17.04 -8.62
CA CYS A 133 -19.43 17.84 -7.40
C CYS A 133 -20.58 17.65 -6.40
N LYS A 134 -21.82 17.63 -6.86
CA LYS A 134 -23.00 17.43 -6.02
C LYS A 134 -23.05 16.05 -5.37
N GLN A 135 -22.62 15.00 -6.08
CA GLN A 135 -22.52 13.64 -5.53
C GLN A 135 -21.42 13.55 -4.46
N ASN A 136 -20.28 14.19 -4.70
CA ASN A 136 -19.16 14.20 -3.77
C ASN A 136 -19.38 15.09 -2.54
N ASP A 137 -20.26 16.11 -2.59
CA ASP A 137 -20.63 16.90 -1.40
C ASP A 137 -21.28 16.04 -0.30
N ASN A 138 -21.93 14.93 -0.67
CA ASN A 138 -22.57 14.01 0.28
C ASN A 138 -21.64 12.85 0.73
N THR A 139 -20.44 12.75 0.16
CA THR A 139 -19.54 11.61 0.37
C THR A 139 -18.28 12.07 1.10
N GLN A 140 -18.12 11.63 2.35
CA GLN A 140 -16.98 12.02 3.17
C GLN A 140 -15.80 11.08 2.89
N LEU A 141 -15.01 11.38 1.86
CA LEU A 141 -13.83 10.58 1.50
C LEU A 141 -12.67 10.88 2.47
N SER A 142 -11.96 9.83 2.87
CA SER A 142 -10.70 9.92 3.61
C SER A 142 -9.59 10.57 2.77
N LYS A 143 -8.49 10.94 3.44
CA LYS A 143 -7.30 11.50 2.78
C LYS A 143 -6.72 10.52 1.75
N GLU A 144 -6.73 9.23 2.04
CA GLU A 144 -6.22 8.21 1.12
C GLU A 144 -7.12 8.06 -0.11
N GLU A 145 -8.44 8.05 0.08
CA GLU A 145 -9.41 7.96 -1.02
C GLU A 145 -9.36 9.19 -1.94
N THR A 146 -9.28 10.39 -1.37
CA THR A 146 -9.13 11.63 -2.14
C THR A 146 -7.85 11.61 -2.98
N LYS A 147 -6.73 11.17 -2.39
CA LYS A 147 -5.47 11.00 -3.11
C LYS A 147 -5.60 10.00 -4.25
N MET A 148 -6.30 8.89 -4.03
CA MET A 148 -6.56 7.87 -5.04
C MET A 148 -7.42 8.42 -6.19
N GLN A 149 -8.45 9.23 -5.90
CA GLN A 149 -9.26 9.88 -6.93
C GLN A 149 -8.46 10.92 -7.74
N ILE A 150 -7.58 11.70 -7.11
CA ILE A 150 -6.68 12.63 -7.84
C ILE A 150 -5.77 11.85 -8.80
N GLN A 151 -5.22 10.72 -8.36
CA GLN A 151 -4.42 9.84 -9.21
C GLN A 151 -5.24 9.25 -10.35
N SER A 152 -6.49 8.86 -10.08
CA SER A 152 -7.44 8.35 -11.08
C SER A 152 -7.74 9.38 -12.15
N LEU A 153 -7.97 10.64 -11.77
CA LEU A 153 -8.14 11.75 -12.71
C LEU A 153 -6.90 11.96 -13.59
N LEU A 154 -5.71 11.96 -12.98
CA LEU A 154 -4.45 12.13 -13.72
C LEU A 154 -4.22 10.99 -14.73
N PHE A 155 -4.53 9.76 -14.34
CA PHE A 155 -4.45 8.59 -15.21
C PHE A 155 -5.47 8.66 -16.35
N ALA A 156 -6.72 9.05 -16.06
CA ALA A 156 -7.75 9.24 -17.07
C ALA A 156 -7.36 10.31 -18.11
N LEU A 157 -6.69 11.39 -17.69
CA LEU A 157 -6.17 12.41 -18.60
C LEU A 157 -5.09 11.84 -19.54
N TYR A 158 -4.19 11.03 -18.99
CA TYR A 158 -3.16 10.34 -19.76
C TYR A 158 -3.77 9.40 -20.81
N GLU A 159 -4.74 8.55 -20.42
CA GLU A 159 -5.43 7.64 -21.35
C GLU A 159 -6.24 8.39 -22.41
N ALA A 160 -6.85 9.51 -22.04
CA ALA A 160 -7.56 10.39 -22.96
C ALA A 160 -6.62 11.16 -23.92
N LYS A 161 -5.29 11.04 -23.76
CA LYS A 161 -4.24 11.77 -24.48
C LYS A 161 -4.35 13.30 -24.33
N ILE A 162 -4.86 13.75 -23.20
CA ILE A 162 -4.95 15.18 -22.86
C ILE A 162 -3.64 15.60 -22.22
N SER A 163 -2.79 16.29 -22.98
CA SER A 163 -1.51 16.78 -22.46
C SER A 163 -1.73 17.85 -21.39
N LEU A 164 -0.92 17.86 -20.33
CA LEU A 164 -0.92 18.90 -19.30
C LEU A 164 0.35 19.74 -19.42
N THR A 165 0.21 21.05 -19.24
CA THR A 165 1.36 21.96 -19.10
C THR A 165 1.95 21.85 -17.69
N GLN A 166 3.18 22.32 -17.47
CA GLN A 166 3.77 22.36 -16.13
C GLN A 166 2.90 23.14 -15.12
N LYS A 167 2.27 24.24 -15.55
CA LYS A 167 1.35 25.00 -14.71
C LYS A 167 0.10 24.20 -14.31
N GLU A 168 -0.37 23.33 -15.18
CA GLU A 168 -1.54 22.48 -14.92
C GLU A 168 -1.17 21.27 -14.03
N LEU A 169 0.01 20.68 -14.25
CA LEU A 169 0.58 19.67 -13.36
C LEU A 169 0.74 20.20 -11.93
N ALA A 170 1.21 21.44 -11.78
CA ALA A 170 1.34 22.08 -10.47
C ALA A 170 -0.01 22.23 -9.73
N LEU A 171 -1.15 22.23 -10.42
CA LEU A 171 -2.47 22.21 -9.78
C LEU A 171 -2.74 20.87 -9.10
N PHE A 172 -2.25 19.76 -9.65
CA PHE A 172 -2.36 18.44 -9.02
C PHE A 172 -1.47 18.35 -7.77
N ASP A 173 -0.27 18.91 -7.80
CA ASP A 173 0.59 18.99 -6.60
C ASP A 173 -0.09 19.81 -5.50
N LYS A 174 -0.71 20.93 -5.86
CA LYS A 174 -1.49 21.76 -4.93
C LYS A 174 -2.70 21.00 -4.37
N ALA A 175 -3.42 20.26 -5.20
CA ALA A 175 -4.54 19.41 -4.78
C ALA A 175 -4.12 18.35 -3.76
N ILE A 176 -2.97 17.70 -3.97
CA ILE A 176 -2.41 16.72 -3.03
C ILE A 176 -2.01 17.39 -1.71
N ALA A 177 -1.40 18.58 -1.77
CA ALA A 177 -1.02 19.35 -0.58
C ALA A 177 -2.23 19.81 0.24
N LEU A 178 -3.31 20.26 -0.42
CA LEU A 178 -4.56 20.66 0.23
C LEU A 178 -5.21 19.49 0.98
N ASN A 179 -5.20 18.29 0.37
CA ASN A 179 -5.70 17.08 1.01
C ASN A 179 -4.91 16.66 2.27
N GLN A 180 -3.66 17.10 2.42
CA GLN A 180 -2.82 16.76 3.59
C GLN A 180 -3.10 17.67 4.80
N ASN A 181 -3.48 18.94 4.58
CA ASN A 181 -3.41 20.02 5.57
C ASN A 181 -4.67 20.29 6.42
N ASP A 182 -5.60 19.32 6.54
CA ASP A 182 -6.62 19.26 7.62
C ASP A 182 -7.43 20.52 7.95
N ALA A 183 -7.88 21.26 6.94
CA ALA A 183 -8.88 22.31 7.14
C ALA A 183 -10.04 22.07 6.17
N SER A 184 -11.12 21.44 6.66
CA SER A 184 -12.55 21.73 6.39
C SER A 184 -13.01 22.20 5.00
N GLU A 185 -12.24 22.04 3.95
CA GLU A 185 -12.59 22.47 2.60
C GLU A 185 -13.18 21.26 1.88
N ARG A 186 -14.48 21.36 1.59
CA ARG A 186 -15.27 20.37 0.84
C ARG A 186 -14.45 19.82 -0.33
N HIS A 187 -14.48 18.51 -0.56
CA HIS A 187 -13.76 17.83 -1.64
C HIS A 187 -13.89 18.51 -3.02
N ASN A 188 -14.99 19.23 -3.23
CA ASN A 188 -15.23 20.08 -4.38
C ASN A 188 -14.21 21.20 -4.61
N TYR A 189 -13.59 21.77 -3.57
CA TYR A 189 -12.53 22.77 -3.72
C TYR A 189 -11.25 22.18 -4.34
N ILE A 190 -11.07 20.86 -4.27
CA ILE A 190 -9.93 20.16 -4.88
C ILE A 190 -10.24 19.85 -6.35
N PHE A 191 -11.40 19.24 -6.64
CA PHE A 191 -11.70 18.74 -7.99
C PHE A 191 -12.31 19.78 -8.93
N LEU A 192 -13.15 20.71 -8.44
CA LEU A 192 -13.81 21.71 -9.28
C LEU A 192 -12.80 22.56 -10.08
N PRO A 193 -11.72 23.11 -9.48
CA PRO A 193 -10.74 23.87 -10.24
C PRO A 193 -10.02 23.04 -11.31
N LEU A 194 -9.72 21.77 -11.01
CA LEU A 194 -9.08 20.84 -11.94
C LEU A 194 -10.00 20.54 -13.13
N LEU A 195 -11.25 20.16 -12.86
CA LEU A 195 -12.23 19.81 -13.88
C LEU A 195 -12.60 21.00 -14.78
N LEU A 196 -12.82 22.18 -14.20
CA LEU A 196 -13.06 23.40 -14.99
C LEU A 196 -11.86 23.77 -15.86
N ARG A 197 -10.64 23.59 -15.36
CA ARG A 197 -9.43 23.82 -16.14
C ARG A 197 -9.33 22.86 -17.33
N ILE A 198 -9.58 21.57 -17.10
CA ILE A 198 -9.59 20.53 -18.15
C ILE A 198 -10.66 20.86 -19.20
N TYR A 199 -11.88 21.18 -18.76
CA TYR A 199 -12.98 21.57 -19.64
C TYR A 199 -12.64 22.80 -20.51
N SER A 200 -12.08 23.85 -19.89
CA SER A 200 -11.67 25.06 -20.62
C SER A 200 -10.64 24.77 -21.71
N LYS A 201 -9.73 23.82 -21.46
CA LYS A 201 -8.68 23.43 -22.39
C LYS A 201 -9.24 22.68 -23.59
N GLN A 202 -10.18 21.77 -23.36
CA GLN A 202 -10.82 21.01 -24.44
C GLN A 202 -11.63 21.92 -25.35
N LYS A 203 -12.31 22.94 -24.80
CA LYS A 203 -13.06 23.92 -25.58
C LYS A 203 -12.16 24.84 -26.41
N ASN A 204 -10.96 25.16 -25.94
CA ASN A 204 -9.99 25.99 -26.67
C ASN A 204 -9.19 25.21 -27.73
N GLN A 205 -9.33 23.87 -27.80
CA GLN A 205 -8.69 23.00 -28.78
C GLN A 205 -9.66 22.52 -29.90
N GLN A 206 -10.93 22.90 -29.82
CA GLN A 206 -11.96 22.73 -30.86
C GLN A 206 -12.12 24.03 -31.65
#